data_AF-A0A060C3P1-F1
#
_entry.id   AF-A0A060C3P1-F1
#
_cell.length_a   1.000
_cell.length_b   1.000
_cell.length_c   1.000
_cell.angle_alpha   90.00
_cell.angle_beta   90.00
_cell.angle_gamma   90.00
#
_symmetry.space_group_name_H-M   'P 1'
#
loop_
_entity.id
_entity.type
_entity.pdbx_description
1 polymer ?
#
loop_
_entity_poly.entity_id
_entity_poly.type
_entity_poly.pdbx_seq_one_letter_code
_entity_poly.pdbx_strand_id
1 'polypeptide(L)'
;MDDNFVISKESLLTRAINQLSWYKSSGIINSDNQINDGLDDNCKNNQEYEWTYNQGALLPGLALLKITKKDDYATFGVDLINAFIKKFNYGVISEVCDDVNMCDKDQNLFKGIFMQHLIVFY
;
A
#
# COMPACT_ATOMS: atom_id res chain seq x y z
N MET A 1 33.63 0.03 6.89
CA MET A 1 32.19 0.11 7.19
C MET A 1 32.00 1.51 7.76
N ASP A 2 31.44 2.41 6.95
CA ASP A 2 31.28 3.82 7.34
C ASP A 2 29.99 4.00 8.14
N ASP A 3 30.15 4.12 9.46
CA ASP A 3 29.09 4.36 10.45
C ASP A 3 28.75 5.86 10.60
N ASN A 4 28.39 6.56 9.51
CA ASN A 4 27.95 7.95 9.60
C ASN A 4 26.87 8.36 8.58
N PHE A 5 25.86 7.52 8.37
CA PHE A 5 24.69 7.91 7.59
C PHE A 5 23.68 8.68 8.46
N VAL A 6 23.94 9.96 8.71
CA VAL A 6 22.93 10.87 9.26
C VAL A 6 21.94 11.21 8.15
N ILE A 7 20.82 10.49 8.09
CA ILE A 7 19.74 10.84 7.16
C ILE A 7 19.04 12.09 7.66
N SER A 8 19.11 13.18 6.89
CA SER A 8 18.34 14.37 7.22
C SER A 8 16.85 14.14 7.02
N LYS A 9 16.00 14.85 7.78
CA LYS A 9 14.54 14.82 7.59
C LYS A 9 14.15 15.20 6.16
N GLU A 10 14.86 16.16 5.57
CA GLU A 10 14.63 16.60 4.19
C GLU A 10 14.95 15.48 3.17
N SER A 11 16.00 14.69 3.41
CA SER A 11 16.34 13.53 2.59
C SER A 11 15.27 12.44 2.69
N LEU A 12 14.77 12.15 3.89
CA LEU A 12 13.67 11.19 4.10
C LEU A 12 12.39 11.63 3.40
N LEU A 13 12.02 12.91 3.53
CA LEU A 13 10.83 13.46 2.88
C LEU A 13 10.94 13.37 1.35
N THR A 14 12.11 13.70 0.80
CA THR A 14 12.37 13.63 -0.65
C THR A 14 12.24 12.19 -1.15
N ARG A 15 12.80 11.22 -0.42
CA ARG A 15 12.68 9.80 -0.75
C ARG A 15 11.23 9.32 -0.68
N ALA A 16 10.46 9.75 0.32
CA ALA A 16 9.04 9.38 0.44
C ALA A 16 8.22 9.92 -0.73
N ILE A 17 8.43 11.17 -1.12
CA ILE A 17 7.76 11.79 -2.28
C ILE A 17 8.15 11.07 -3.57
N ASN A 18 9.44 10.78 -3.79
CA ASN A 18 9.89 10.06 -4.98
C ASN A 18 9.34 8.64 -5.06
N GLN A 19 9.27 7.93 -3.93
CA GLN A 19 8.70 6.59 -3.87
C GLN A 19 7.20 6.60 -4.18
N LEU A 20 6.46 7.59 -3.67
CA LEU A 20 5.05 7.74 -3.99
C LEU A 20 4.83 8.10 -5.47
N SER A 21 5.69 8.97 -6.04
CA SER A 21 5.66 9.26 -7.47
C SER A 21 5.88 8.00 -8.30
N TRP A 22 6.83 7.15 -7.89
CA TRP A 22 7.04 5.85 -8.53
C TRP A 22 5.80 4.95 -8.39
N TYR A 23 5.17 4.83 -7.22
CA TYR A 23 3.93 4.07 -7.04
C TYR A 23 2.84 4.51 -8.03
N LYS A 24 2.66 5.83 -8.19
CA LYS A 24 1.67 6.40 -9.11
C LYS A 24 2.00 6.17 -10.59
N SER A 25 3.28 6.03 -10.97
CA SER A 25 3.69 5.93 -12.38
C SER A 25 4.15 4.53 -12.83
N SER A 26 4.46 3.64 -11.91
CA SER A 26 5.07 2.34 -12.20
C SER A 26 4.10 1.33 -12.82
N GLY A 27 2.80 1.57 -12.64
CA GLY A 27 1.76 0.62 -13.01
C GLY A 27 1.47 -0.44 -11.95
N ILE A 28 2.15 -0.42 -10.78
CA ILE A 28 1.85 -1.35 -9.68
C ILE A 28 0.44 -1.14 -9.10
N ILE A 29 -0.08 0.09 -9.20
CA ILE A 29 -1.49 0.41 -8.96
C ILE A 29 -2.24 0.16 -10.27
N ASN A 30 -3.14 -0.81 -10.27
CA ASN A 30 -3.93 -1.16 -11.46
C ASN A 30 -5.10 -0.18 -11.69
N SER A 31 -5.83 -0.38 -12.80
CA SER A 31 -6.96 0.49 -13.20
C SER A 31 -8.10 0.53 -12.20
N ASP A 32 -8.19 -0.46 -11.31
CA ASP A 32 -9.21 -0.56 -10.27
C ASP A 32 -8.72 0.01 -8.92
N ASN A 33 -7.63 0.79 -8.94
CA ASN A 33 -6.99 1.37 -7.76
C ASN A 33 -6.50 0.34 -6.72
N GLN A 34 -6.00 -0.80 -7.19
CA GLN A 34 -5.46 -1.85 -6.34
C GLN A 34 -3.96 -1.97 -6.53
N ILE A 35 -3.25 -2.19 -5.43
CA ILE A 35 -1.80 -2.37 -5.41
C ILE A 35 -1.53 -3.86 -5.63
N ASN A 36 -1.05 -4.23 -6.83
CA ASN A 36 -0.59 -5.59 -7.09
C ASN A 36 0.75 -5.85 -6.40
N ASP A 37 1.13 -7.13 -6.33
CA ASP A 37 2.29 -7.58 -5.55
C ASP A 37 3.62 -7.05 -6.08
N GLY A 38 3.72 -6.87 -7.40
CA GLY A 38 4.94 -6.35 -8.00
C GLY A 38 4.83 -6.06 -9.47
N LEU A 39 6.01 -5.84 -10.05
CA LEU A 39 6.21 -5.76 -11.48
C LEU A 39 7.01 -6.98 -11.94
N ASP A 40 6.75 -7.43 -13.16
CA ASP A 40 7.53 -8.48 -13.84
C ASP A 40 8.89 -7.97 -14.33
N ASP A 41 9.67 -8.85 -14.95
CA ASP A 41 11.00 -8.55 -15.50
C ASP A 41 10.99 -7.45 -16.60
N ASN A 42 9.81 -7.13 -17.15
CA ASN A 42 9.61 -6.06 -18.13
C ASN A 42 9.06 -4.78 -17.51
N CYS A 43 9.07 -4.67 -16.18
CA CYS A 43 8.49 -3.57 -15.40
C CYS A 43 6.99 -3.36 -15.70
N LYS A 44 6.25 -4.44 -15.96
CA LYS A 44 4.78 -4.44 -16.10
C LYS A 44 4.15 -5.01 -14.85
N ASN A 45 2.96 -4.54 -14.50
CA ASN A 45 2.20 -5.09 -13.38
C ASN A 45 2.10 -6.62 -13.51
N ASN A 46 2.44 -7.35 -12.45
CA ASN A 46 2.44 -8.82 -12.47
C ASN A 46 1.05 -9.44 -12.49
N GLN A 47 -0.02 -8.65 -12.29
CA GLN A 47 -1.41 -9.06 -12.29
C GLN A 47 -1.73 -10.20 -11.31
N GLU A 48 -0.91 -10.34 -10.27
CA GLU A 48 -1.13 -11.33 -9.21
C GLU A 48 -2.24 -10.90 -8.26
N TYR A 49 -2.57 -11.78 -7.31
CA TYR A 49 -3.60 -11.53 -6.32
C TYR A 49 -3.37 -10.22 -5.56
N GLU A 50 -4.48 -9.52 -5.31
CA GLU A 50 -4.48 -8.23 -4.63
C GLU A 50 -4.53 -8.46 -3.12
N TRP A 51 -3.40 -8.86 -2.54
CA TRP A 51 -3.28 -9.13 -1.11
C TRP A 51 -3.66 -7.91 -0.27
N THR A 52 -4.33 -8.13 0.86
CA THR A 52 -4.83 -7.01 1.69
C THR A 52 -3.68 -6.15 2.22
N TYR A 53 -2.53 -6.74 2.54
CA TYR A 53 -1.41 -5.99 3.13
C TYR A 53 -0.82 -4.98 2.13
N ASN A 54 -0.78 -5.31 0.84
CA ASN A 54 -0.32 -4.41 -0.21
C ASN A 54 -1.18 -3.14 -0.26
N GLN A 55 -2.50 -3.29 -0.05
CA GLN A 55 -3.44 -2.16 0.01
C GLN A 55 -3.23 -1.27 1.23
N GLY A 56 -2.69 -1.85 2.32
CA GLY A 56 -2.41 -1.15 3.57
C GLY A 56 -1.01 -0.55 3.63
N ALA A 57 -0.02 -1.12 2.94
CA ALA A 57 1.40 -0.79 3.08
C ALA A 57 1.71 0.70 2.82
N LEU A 58 1.02 1.31 1.86
CA LEU A 58 1.23 2.70 1.48
C LEU A 58 0.58 3.72 2.45
N LEU A 59 -0.45 3.30 3.20
CA LEU A 59 -1.32 4.20 3.96
C LEU A 59 -0.58 4.98 5.07
N PRO A 60 0.27 4.38 5.92
CA PRO A 60 0.98 5.13 6.96
C PRO A 60 1.91 6.20 6.38
N GLY A 61 2.53 5.92 5.23
CA GLY A 61 3.37 6.88 4.52
C GLY A 61 2.56 8.08 4.01
N LEU A 62 1.38 7.82 3.43
CA LEU A 62 0.47 8.88 3.03
C LEU A 62 0.01 9.72 4.24
N ALA A 63 -0.29 9.08 5.38
CA ALA A 63 -0.67 9.76 6.61
C ALA A 63 0.38 10.79 7.06
N LEU A 64 1.67 10.41 7.02
CA LEU A 64 2.77 11.31 7.32
C LEU A 64 2.93 12.42 6.28
N LEU A 65 2.76 12.11 4.99
CA LEU A 65 2.86 13.10 3.93
C LEU A 65 1.74 14.16 3.99
N LYS A 66 0.55 13.85 4.52
CA LYS A 66 -0.54 14.83 4.76
C LYS A 66 -0.07 16.06 5.53
N ILE A 67 0.87 15.90 6.46
CA ILE A 67 1.42 16.97 7.30
C ILE A 67 2.07 18.08 6.45
N THR A 68 2.61 17.73 5.28
CA THR A 68 3.29 18.68 4.40
C THR A 68 2.33 19.67 3.73
N LYS A 69 1.05 19.32 3.58
CA LYS A 69 0.03 20.11 2.86
C LYS A 69 0.43 20.51 1.42
N LYS A 70 1.24 19.69 0.77
CA LYS A 70 1.77 19.96 -0.59
C LYS A 70 0.99 19.31 -1.72
N ASP A 71 0.15 18.33 -1.42
CA ASP A 71 -0.62 17.54 -2.37
C ASP A 71 -1.80 16.87 -1.64
N ASP A 72 -2.74 16.32 -2.39
CA ASP A 72 -3.95 15.67 -1.88
C ASP A 72 -3.71 14.20 -1.48
N TYR A 73 -2.68 13.97 -0.66
CA TYR A 73 -2.32 12.63 -0.16
C TYR A 73 -3.45 11.95 0.60
N ALA A 74 -4.31 12.74 1.26
CA ALA A 74 -5.50 12.23 1.95
C ALA A 74 -6.54 11.71 0.96
N THR A 75 -6.89 12.48 -0.07
CA THR A 75 -7.83 12.06 -1.10
C THR A 75 -7.33 10.80 -1.79
N PHE A 76 -6.07 10.78 -2.19
CA PHE A 76 -5.47 9.60 -2.84
C PHE A 76 -5.56 8.34 -1.97
N GLY A 77 -5.21 8.42 -0.68
CA GLY A 77 -5.32 7.27 0.22
C GLY A 77 -6.77 6.83 0.44
N VAL A 78 -7.71 7.77 0.56
CA VAL A 78 -9.15 7.46 0.69
C VAL A 78 -9.68 6.79 -0.58
N ASP A 79 -9.22 7.19 -1.77
CA ASP A 79 -9.62 6.57 -3.04
C ASP A 79 -9.14 5.11 -3.13
N LEU A 80 -7.89 4.83 -2.72
CA LEU A 80 -7.37 3.45 -2.63
C LEU A 80 -8.18 2.61 -1.65
N ILE A 81 -8.43 3.13 -0.44
CA ILE A 81 -9.22 2.43 0.59
C ILE A 81 -10.63 2.14 0.06
N ASN A 82 -11.31 3.14 -0.50
CA ASN A 82 -12.67 2.99 -1.01
C ASN A 82 -12.75 2.00 -2.17
N ALA A 83 -11.76 1.97 -3.06
CA ALA A 83 -11.71 1.00 -4.14
C ALA A 83 -11.54 -0.41 -3.61
N PHE A 84 -10.66 -0.61 -2.62
CA PHE A 84 -10.41 -1.92 -2.03
C PHE A 84 -11.59 -2.45 -1.22
N ILE A 85 -12.14 -1.67 -0.29
CA ILE A 85 -13.20 -2.15 0.61
C ILE A 85 -14.50 -2.51 -0.12
N LYS A 86 -14.74 -1.92 -1.30
CA LYS A 86 -15.89 -2.25 -2.16
C LYS A 86 -15.86 -3.69 -2.68
N LYS A 87 -14.72 -4.38 -2.64
CA LYS A 87 -14.60 -5.79 -3.05
C LYS A 87 -15.18 -6.75 -2.02
N PHE A 88 -15.31 -6.32 -0.77
CA PHE A 88 -15.78 -7.19 0.30
C PHE A 88 -17.28 -7.09 0.49
N ASN A 89 -17.92 -8.26 0.51
CA ASN A 89 -19.33 -8.36 0.86
C ASN A 89 -19.49 -8.39 2.39
N TYR A 90 -20.57 -7.80 2.88
CA TYR A 90 -20.97 -7.84 4.30
C TYR A 90 -19.95 -7.23 5.29
N GLY A 91 -18.97 -6.46 4.80
CA GLY A 91 -17.99 -5.76 5.64
C GLY A 91 -16.92 -6.66 6.26
N VAL A 92 -16.72 -7.88 5.75
CA VAL A 92 -15.68 -8.81 6.22
C VAL A 92 -14.51 -8.81 5.24
N ILE A 93 -13.33 -8.40 5.71
CA ILE A 93 -12.09 -8.45 4.93
C ILE A 93 -11.59 -9.89 4.87
N SER A 94 -11.29 -10.37 3.68
CA SER A 94 -10.82 -11.73 3.41
C SER A 94 -9.62 -11.76 2.46
N GLU A 95 -8.85 -12.83 2.52
CA GLU A 95 -7.83 -13.18 1.52
C GLU A 95 -8.42 -14.14 0.49
N VAL A 96 -7.83 -14.20 -0.71
CA VAL A 96 -8.20 -15.17 -1.76
C VAL A 96 -8.08 -16.64 -1.29
N CYS A 97 -7.21 -16.90 -0.31
CA CYS A 97 -6.95 -18.23 0.22
C CYS A 97 -7.87 -18.63 1.39
N ASP A 98 -8.70 -17.71 1.92
CA ASP A 98 -9.54 -17.95 3.10
C ASP A 98 -10.58 -19.04 2.82
N ASP A 99 -11.31 -18.92 1.71
CA ASP A 99 -12.45 -19.80 1.37
C ASP A 99 -12.03 -21.25 1.11
N VAL A 100 -10.79 -21.45 0.67
CA VAL A 100 -10.20 -22.78 0.42
C VAL A 100 -9.38 -23.29 1.60
N ASN A 101 -9.24 -22.49 2.67
CA ASN A 101 -8.44 -22.79 3.86
C ASN A 101 -6.99 -23.21 3.51
N MET A 102 -6.37 -22.48 2.59
CA MET A 102 -4.99 -22.74 2.13
C MET A 102 -4.03 -21.58 2.42
N CYS A 103 -4.44 -20.62 3.25
CA CYS A 103 -3.57 -19.51 3.61
C CYS A 103 -2.33 -19.99 4.37
N ASP A 104 -1.16 -19.58 3.92
CA ASP A 104 0.09 -19.79 4.64
C ASP A 104 0.22 -18.83 5.85
N LYS A 105 1.34 -18.92 6.56
CA LYS A 105 1.59 -18.12 7.77
C LYS A 105 1.63 -16.62 7.49
N ASP A 106 2.12 -16.21 6.32
CA ASP A 106 2.25 -14.81 5.98
C ASP A 106 0.88 -14.24 5.60
N GLN A 107 0.14 -14.97 4.76
CA GLN A 107 -1.20 -14.60 4.30
C GLN A 107 -2.20 -14.44 5.45
N ASN A 108 -2.06 -15.26 6.52
CA ASN A 108 -2.87 -15.11 7.73
C ASN A 108 -2.64 -13.78 8.48
N LEU A 109 -1.52 -13.09 8.26
CA LEU A 109 -1.19 -11.80 8.89
C LEU A 109 -1.66 -10.60 8.08
N PHE A 110 -1.89 -10.75 6.77
CA PHE A 110 -2.05 -9.65 5.83
C PHE A 110 -3.23 -8.73 6.18
N LYS A 111 -4.41 -9.29 6.46
CA LYS A 111 -5.59 -8.50 6.87
C LYS A 111 -5.35 -7.72 8.18
N GLY A 112 -4.54 -8.26 9.09
CA GLY A 112 -4.14 -7.57 10.32
C GLY A 112 -3.26 -6.34 10.04
N ILE A 113 -2.27 -6.48 9.15
CA ILE A 113 -1.41 -5.38 8.70
C ILE A 113 -2.25 -4.27 8.06
N PHE A 114 -3.18 -4.65 7.16
CA PHE A 114 -4.09 -3.69 6.53
C PHE A 114 -4.87 -2.88 7.58
N MET A 115 -5.51 -3.56 8.54
CA MET A 115 -6.31 -2.89 9.57
C MET A 115 -5.47 -1.97 10.46
N GLN A 116 -4.27 -2.39 10.86
CA GLN A 116 -3.38 -1.55 11.64
C GLN A 116 -2.97 -0.29 10.87
N HIS A 117 -2.64 -0.43 9.59
CA HIS A 117 -2.24 0.69 8.74
C HIS A 117 -3.40 1.62 8.40
N LEU A 118 -4.62 1.08 8.25
CA LEU A 118 -5.85 1.85 8.08
C LEU A 118 -6.09 2.76 9.29
N ILE A 119 -5.91 2.24 10.51
CA ILE A 119 -6.04 3.00 11.76
C ILE A 119 -5.00 4.14 11.81
N VAL A 120 -3.76 3.91 11.36
CA VAL A 120 -2.74 4.97 11.34
C VAL A 120 -3.05 6.06 10.31
N PHE A 121 -3.76 5.71 9.23
CA PHE A 121 -4.08 6.67 8.17
C PHE A 121 -5.17 7.65 8.53
N TYR A 122 -6.19 7.22 9.30
CA TYR A 122 -7.28 8.05 9.76
C TYR A 122 -6.94 8.80 11.05
#